data_AF-A0A935FTV9-F1
#
_entry.id   AF-A0A935FTV9-F1
#
_cell.length_a   1.000
_cell.length_b   1.000
_cell.length_c   1.000
_cell.angle_alpha   90.00
_cell.angle_beta   90.00
_cell.angle_gamma   90.00
#
_symmetry.space_group_name_H-M   'P 1'
#
loop_
_entity.id
_entity.type
_entity.pdbx_description
1 polymer ?
#
loop_
_entity_poly.entity_id
_entity_poly.type
_entity_poly.pdbx_seq_one_letter_code
_entity_poly.pdbx_strand_id
1 'polypeptide(L)' 'MRYIFLDKILKLRAYEEILAVKHLTISEDFFADHFPGFPVMPGALQN' A
#
# COMPACT_ATOMS: atom_id res chain seq x y z
N MET A 1 9.39 5.25 -11.21
CA MET A 1 8.65 4.92 -9.97
C MET A 1 7.19 5.27 -10.17
N ARG A 2 6.30 4.29 -10.03
CA ARG A 2 4.84 4.49 -10.15
C ARG A 2 4.27 4.58 -8.73
N TYR A 3 3.92 5.78 -8.29
CA TYR A 3 3.39 6.03 -6.93
C TYR A 3 1.88 5.80 -6.87
N ILE A 4 1.44 4.58 -7.19
CA ILE A 4 0.03 4.19 -7.02
C ILE A 4 -0.03 3.21 -5.85
N PHE A 5 -0.62 3.67 -4.75
CA PHE A 5 -0.69 2.93 -3.49
C PHE A 5 -2.06 2.30 -3.22
N LEU A 6 -2.98 2.35 -4.18
CA LEU A 6 -4.30 1.74 -4.08
C LEU A 6 -4.60 0.99 -5.38
N ASP A 7 -5.04 -0.25 -5.27
CA ASP A 7 -5.44 -1.04 -6.44
C ASP A 7 -6.92 -0.87 -6.75
N LYS A 8 -7.75 -0.75 -5.70
CA LYS A 8 -9.20 -0.71 -5.84
C LYS A 8 -9.88 0.07 -4.73
N ILE A 9 -10.88 0.85 -5.11
CA ILE A 9 -11.85 1.44 -4.18
C ILE A 9 -12.97 0.42 -3.96
N LEU A 10 -13.22 0.07 -2.71
CA LEU A 10 -14.26 -0.87 -2.29
C LEU A 10 -15.57 -0.16 -1.91
N LYS A 11 -15.48 1.01 -1.26
CA LYS A 11 -16.63 1.86 -0.92
C LYS A 11 -16.25 3.33 -1.02
N LEU A 12 -17.21 4.16 -1.41
CA LEU A 12 -17.07 5.60 -1.44
C LEU A 12 -18.39 6.26 -1.04
N ARG A 13 -18.41 6.97 0.09
CA ARG A 13 -19.46 7.93 0.46
C ARG A 13 -18.86 9.32 0.34
N ALA A 14 -19.36 10.10 -0.62
CA ALA A 14 -18.82 11.42 -0.91
C ALA A 14 -18.84 12.29 0.35
N TYR A 15 -17.72 12.98 0.60
CA TYR A 15 -17.52 13.86 1.75
C TYR A 15 -17.54 13.19 3.14
N GLU A 16 -17.53 11.86 3.21
CA GLU A 16 -17.57 11.13 4.49
C GLU A 16 -16.48 10.08 4.61
N GLU A 17 -16.48 9.06 3.74
CA GLU A 17 -15.65 7.86 3.89
C GLU A 17 -15.23 7.30 2.54
N ILE A 18 -13.99 6.83 2.48
CA ILE A 18 -13.49 5.96 1.42
C ILE A 18 -12.88 4.70 2.04
N LEU A 19 -13.24 3.54 1.49
CA LEU A 19 -12.58 2.27 1.79
C LEU A 19 -11.89 1.78 0.52
N ALA A 20 -10.59 1.56 0.59
CA ALA A 20 -9.79 1.08 -0.54
C ALA A 20 -8.86 -0.06 -0.10
N VAL A 21 -8.30 -0.77 -1.07
CA VAL A 21 -7.39 -1.89 -0.83
C VAL A 21 -6.15 -1.79 -1.73
N LYS A 22 -5.02 -2.13 -1.15
CA LYS A 22 -3.76 -2.43 -1.83
C LYS A 22 -3.39 -3.88 -1.55
N HIS A 23 -3.18 -4.65 -2.60
CA HIS A 23 -2.58 -5.96 -2.51
C HIS A 23 -1.07 -5.80 -2.49
N LEU A 24 -0.42 -6.55 -1.61
CA LEU A 24 1.03 -6.56 -1.48
C LEU A 24 1.57 -7.83 -2.11
N THR A 25 2.61 -7.68 -2.92
CA THR A 25 3.43 -8.77 -3.44
C THR A 25 4.86 -8.58 -2.96
N ILE A 26 5.56 -9.67 -2.68
CA ILE A 26 6.95 -9.63 -2.22
C ILE A 26 7.90 -9.00 -3.25
N SER A 27 7.46 -8.93 -4.51
CA SER A 27 8.21 -8.31 -5.61
C SER A 27 8.19 -6.78 -5.60
N GLU A 28 7.45 -6.15 -4.70
CA GLU A 28 7.47 -4.68 -4.57
C GLU A 28 8.84 -4.22 -4.05
N ASP A 29 9.40 -3.18 -4.69
CA ASP A 29 10.78 -2.73 -4.48
C ASP A 29 11.12 -2.44 -3.00
N PHE A 30 10.17 -1.86 -2.25
CA PHE A 30 10.41 -1.48 -0.84
C PHE A 30 10.64 -2.68 0.09
N PHE A 31 10.22 -3.90 -0.27
CA PHE A 31 10.47 -5.07 0.57
C PHE A 31 11.92 -5.54 0.55
N ALA A 32 12.71 -5.16 -0.46
CA ALA A 32 14.14 -5.45 -0.50
C ALA A 32 14.90 -4.71 0.61
N ASP A 33 14.49 -3.47 0.88
CA ASP A 33 15.20 -2.54 1.77
C ASP A 33 14.50 -2.31 3.12
N HIS A 34 13.25 -2.76 3.29
CA HIS A 34 12.49 -2.55 4.51
C HIS A 34 11.93 -3.87 5.05
N PHE A 35 12.70 -4.68 5.75
CA PHE A 35 14.14 -4.57 6.02
C PHE A 35 14.87 -5.77 5.37
N PRO A 36 16.18 -5.68 5.05
CA PRO A 36 16.90 -6.80 4.45
C PRO A 36 16.77 -8.08 5.28
N GLY A 37 16.23 -9.14 4.68
CA GLY A 37 15.95 -10.42 5.36
C GLY A 37 14.71 -10.43 6.27
N PHE A 38 14.01 -9.30 6.39
CA PHE A 38 12.80 -9.15 7.19
C PHE A 38 11.80 -8.19 6.50
N PRO A 39 11.13 -8.65 5.41
CA PRO A 39 10.28 -7.80 4.59
C PRO A 39 9.02 -7.35 5.33
N VAL A 40 8.81 -6.04 5.40
CA VAL A 40 7.70 -5.36 6.09
C VAL A 40 7.24 -4.17 5.25
N MET A 41 5.94 -3.88 5.19
CA MET A 41 5.46 -2.69 4.50
C MET A 41 5.83 -1.44 5.32
N PRO A 42 6.47 -0.41 4.75
CA PRO A 42 6.75 0.83 5.48
C PRO A 42 5.47 1.48 6.00
N GLY A 43 5.42 1.78 7.31
CA GLY A 43 4.26 2.46 7.92
C GLY A 43 4.01 3.85 7.33
N ALA A 44 5.06 4.52 6.85
CA ALA A 44 4.96 5.81 6.15
C ALA A 44 4.14 5.74 4.85
N LEU A 45 3.89 4.54 4.30
CA LEU A 45 3.08 4.31 3.11
C LEU A 45 1.66 3.82 3.42
N GLN A 46 1.29 3.65 4.70
CA GLN A 46 0.04 3.02 5.12
C GLN A 46 -1.08 4.00 5.52
N ASN A 47 -0.83 5.31 5.44
CA ASN A 47 -1.78 6.35 5.87
C ASN A 47 -2.59 6.95 4.73
#